data_AF-A0A2E2U9D3-F1
#
_entry.id   AF-A0A2E2U9D3-F1
#
_cell.length_a   1.000
_cell.length_b   1.000
_cell.length_c   1.000
_cell.angle_alpha   90.00
_cell.angle_beta   90.00
_cell.angle_gamma   90.00
#
_symmetry.space_group_name_H-M   'P 1'
#
loop_
_entity.id
_entity.type
_entity.pdbx_description
1 polymer ?
#
loop_
_entity_poly.entity_id
_entity_poly.type
_entity_poly.pdbx_seq_one_letter_code
_entity_poly.pdbx_strand_id
1 'polypeptide(L)'
;MSQECKETNVIVRERHLVISAKSQKQDNLISCFKHYLKFQDNKEQLLQTCTELVIKSSGRVASVQTISRTDSVIPKDFKWCLEQEFWKMDFSALQLDHDYQIVFPLNFNSISKN
;
A
#
# COMPACT_ATOMS: atom_id res chain seq x y z
N MET A 1 7.97 12.70 -11.71
CA MET A 1 8.22 13.35 -10.40
C MET A 1 8.39 12.25 -9.38
N SER A 2 9.61 12.02 -8.90
CA SER A 2 9.85 11.12 -7.77
C SER A 2 9.40 11.83 -6.50
N GLN A 3 8.14 11.61 -6.12
CA GLN A 3 7.67 12.01 -4.80
C GLN A 3 8.44 11.15 -3.80
N GLU A 4 9.22 11.76 -2.90
CA GLU A 4 9.95 11.03 -1.88
C GLU A 4 8.95 10.21 -1.05
N CYS A 5 8.90 8.90 -1.29
CA CYS A 5 8.05 7.97 -0.55
C CYS A 5 8.65 7.70 0.83
N LYS A 6 8.76 8.75 1.65
CA LYS A 6 9.18 8.64 3.04
C LYS A 6 7.99 8.16 3.84
N GLU A 7 8.18 7.06 4.54
CA GLU A 7 7.15 6.48 5.38
C GLU A 7 6.75 7.47 6.48
N THR A 8 5.45 7.71 6.62
CA THR A 8 4.90 8.56 7.68
C THR A 8 4.93 7.79 9.00
N ASN A 9 6.04 7.89 9.72
CA ASN A 9 6.25 7.19 10.99
C ASN A 9 6.92 8.08 12.06
N VAL A 10 6.87 9.40 11.87
CA VAL A 10 7.48 10.37 12.78
C VAL A 10 6.72 10.41 14.10
N ILE A 11 5.40 10.32 14.05
CA ILE A 11 4.54 10.26 15.23
C ILE A 11 4.13 8.81 15.51
N VAL A 12 4.14 8.41 16.78
CA VAL A 12 3.79 7.03 17.22
C VAL A 12 2.45 6.56 16.65
N ARG A 13 1.46 7.45 16.57
CA ARG A 13 0.14 7.12 16.04
C ARG A 13 0.14 6.87 14.53
N GLU A 14 0.86 7.69 13.76
CA GLU A 14 1.07 7.47 12.32
C GLU A 14 1.79 6.13 12.08
N ARG A 15 2.78 5.82 12.92
CA ARG A 15 3.48 4.53 12.88
C ARG A 15 2.51 3.36 13.09
N HIS A 16 1.59 3.45 14.05
CA HIS A 16 0.57 2.41 14.24
C HIS A 16 -0.37 2.30 13.04
N LEU A 17 -0.79 3.41 12.46
CA LEU A 17 -1.60 3.42 11.24
C LEU A 17 -0.89 2.74 10.06
N VAL A 18 0.39 3.04 9.85
CA VAL A 18 1.21 2.38 8.82
C VAL A 18 1.34 0.88 9.08
N ILE A 19 1.60 0.48 10.33
CA ILE A 19 1.69 -0.94 10.71
C ILE A 19 0.34 -1.64 10.46
N SER A 20 -0.77 -1.03 10.87
CA SER A 20 -2.11 -1.57 10.63
C SER A 20 -2.41 -1.69 9.14
N ALA A 21 -2.09 -0.68 8.33
CA ALA A 21 -2.29 -0.73 6.89
C ALA A 21 -1.49 -1.87 6.24
N LYS A 22 -0.23 -2.05 6.62
CA LYS A 22 0.60 -3.13 6.07
C LYS A 22 0.16 -4.52 6.51
N SER A 23 -0.37 -4.65 7.73
CA SER A 23 -0.71 -5.95 8.33
C SER A 23 -2.14 -6.43 8.02
N GLN A 24 -3.16 -5.56 8.12
CA GLN A 24 -4.57 -5.95 8.01
C GLN A 24 -4.93 -6.60 6.66
N LYS A 25 -4.21 -6.24 5.60
CA LYS A 25 -4.47 -6.73 4.24
C LYS A 25 -3.29 -7.50 3.65
N GLN A 26 -2.31 -7.89 4.45
CA GLN A 26 -1.09 -8.51 3.95
C GLN A 26 -1.38 -9.68 2.99
N ASP A 27 -2.27 -10.59 3.37
CA ASP A 27 -2.65 -11.74 2.53
C ASP A 27 -3.34 -11.31 1.22
N ASN A 28 -4.21 -10.32 1.28
CA ASN A 28 -4.90 -9.77 0.12
C ASN A 28 -3.91 -9.06 -0.84
N LEU A 29 -2.97 -8.28 -0.31
CA LEU A 29 -1.94 -7.61 -1.10
C LEU A 29 -1.01 -8.63 -1.77
N ILE A 30 -0.64 -9.70 -1.05
CA ILE A 30 0.09 -10.85 -1.63
C ILE A 30 -0.74 -11.52 -2.72
N SER A 31 -2.05 -11.70 -2.52
CA SER A 31 -2.95 -12.27 -3.53
C SER A 31 -3.04 -11.39 -4.76
N CYS A 32 -3.13 -10.07 -4.62
CA CYS A 32 -3.07 -9.12 -5.74
C CYS A 32 -1.80 -9.34 -6.57
N PHE A 33 -0.64 -9.45 -5.90
CA PHE A 33 0.63 -9.65 -6.58
C PHE A 33 0.72 -11.03 -7.27
N LYS A 34 0.29 -12.10 -6.59
CA LYS A 34 0.22 -13.45 -7.18
C LYS A 34 -0.68 -13.49 -8.40
N HIS A 35 -1.86 -12.86 -8.34
CA HIS A 35 -2.78 -12.80 -9.48
C HIS A 35 -2.20 -12.01 -10.64
N TYR A 36 -1.59 -10.85 -10.37
CA TYR A 36 -0.84 -10.12 -11.37
C TYR A 36 0.22 -10.99 -12.05
N LEU A 37 1.06 -11.67 -11.26
CA LEU A 37 2.13 -12.53 -11.78
C LEU A 37 1.61 -13.66 -12.66
N LYS A 38 0.42 -14.22 -12.42
CA LYS A 38 -0.15 -15.29 -13.26
C LYS A 38 -0.26 -14.89 -14.73
N PHE A 39 -0.47 -13.60 -15.01
CA PHE A 39 -0.65 -13.07 -16.37
C PHE A 39 0.62 -12.47 -16.98
N GLN A 40 1.75 -12.45 -16.26
CA GLN A 40 3.02 -11.95 -16.82
C GLN A 40 3.82 -13.08 -17.48
N ASP A 41 4.45 -12.83 -18.61
CA ASP A 41 5.38 -13.79 -19.22
C ASP A 41 6.62 -13.97 -18.35
N ASN A 42 7.18 -12.84 -17.86
CA ASN A 42 8.27 -12.85 -16.88
C ASN A 42 7.70 -12.86 -15.45
N LYS A 43 7.90 -13.97 -14.74
CA LYS A 43 7.48 -14.12 -13.34
C LYS A 43 8.46 -13.49 -12.35
N GLU A 44 9.67 -13.15 -12.75
CA GLU A 44 10.68 -12.47 -11.93
C GLU A 44 10.42 -10.96 -11.96
N GLN A 45 9.71 -10.47 -10.94
CA GLN A 45 9.29 -9.08 -10.85
C GLN A 45 9.70 -8.50 -9.51
N LEU A 46 10.18 -7.26 -9.55
CA LEU A 46 10.35 -6.39 -8.39
C LEU A 46 9.50 -5.15 -8.61
N LEU A 47 8.39 -5.04 -7.88
CA LEU A 47 7.51 -3.87 -7.91
C LEU A 47 7.63 -3.12 -6.60
N GLN A 48 8.04 -1.87 -6.69
CA GLN A 48 8.18 -0.98 -5.55
C GLN A 48 7.13 0.13 -5.65
N THR A 49 6.18 0.11 -4.73
CA THR A 49 5.05 1.04 -4.75
C THR A 49 5.13 1.99 -3.57
N CYS A 50 4.58 3.18 -3.75
CA CYS A 50 4.29 4.12 -2.69
C CYS A 50 2.78 4.25 -2.57
N THR A 51 2.25 3.99 -1.39
CA THR A 51 0.82 4.12 -1.12
C THR A 51 0.61 5.27 -0.16
N GLU A 52 -0.33 6.14 -0.51
CA GLU A 52 -0.83 7.21 0.31
C GLU A 52 -2.30 6.94 0.65
N LEU A 53 -2.65 7.08 1.93
CA LEU A 53 -4.01 6.95 2.44
C LEU A 53 -4.41 8.22 3.19
N VAL A 54 -5.62 8.69 2.94
CA VAL A 54 -6.30 9.65 3.83
C VAL A 54 -7.33 8.87 4.65
N ILE A 55 -7.20 8.93 5.96
CA ILE A 55 -8.01 8.21 6.94
C ILE A 55 -8.76 9.25 7.76
N LYS A 56 -10.09 9.14 7.82
CA LYS A 56 -10.91 10.03 8.64
C LYS A 56 -10.78 9.71 10.12
N SER A 57 -11.12 10.67 10.97
CA SER A 57 -11.25 10.45 12.43
C SER A 57 -12.21 9.30 12.78
N SER A 58 -13.17 8.98 11.90
CA SER A 58 -14.04 7.80 12.03
C SER A 58 -13.32 6.45 11.82
N GLY A 59 -12.07 6.47 11.36
CA GLY A 59 -11.29 5.28 10.99
C GLY A 59 -11.49 4.85 9.54
N ARG A 60 -12.45 5.43 8.79
CA ARG A 60 -12.67 5.07 7.38
C ARG A 60 -11.63 5.70 6.48
N VAL A 61 -11.19 4.95 5.47
CA VAL A 61 -10.37 5.48 4.38
C VAL A 61 -11.24 6.36 3.48
N ALA A 62 -10.77 7.59 3.21
CA ALA A 62 -11.43 8.58 2.37
C ALA A 62 -10.72 8.81 1.02
N SER A 63 -9.45 8.45 0.92
CA SER A 63 -8.76 8.38 -0.37
C SER A 63 -7.61 7.39 -0.31
N VAL A 64 -7.28 6.84 -1.49
CA VAL A 64 -6.15 5.96 -1.70
C VAL A 64 -5.46 6.37 -2.98
N GLN A 65 -4.14 6.46 -2.95
CA GLN A 65 -3.33 6.62 -4.14
C GLN A 65 -2.14 5.67 -4.06
N THR A 66 -1.92 4.88 -5.11
CA THR A 66 -0.71 4.07 -5.26
C THR A 66 0.07 4.50 -6.52
N ILE A 67 1.35 4.82 -6.34
CA ILE A 67 2.28 5.22 -7.41
C ILE A 67 3.53 4.36 -7.37
N SER A 68 4.28 4.35 -8.48
CA SER A 68 5.59 3.69 -8.51
C SER A 68 6.62 4.50 -7.73
N ARG A 69 7.53 3.80 -7.04
CA ARG A 69 8.72 4.41 -6.43
C ARG A 69 9.91 4.48 -7.38
N THR A 70 9.84 3.74 -8.47
CA THR A 70 10.84 3.65 -9.53
C THR A 70 10.26 4.25 -10.81
N ASP A 71 11.09 4.48 -11.82
CA ASP A 71 10.62 4.97 -13.13
C ASP A 71 9.76 3.93 -13.90
N SER A 72 9.66 2.70 -13.39
CA SER A 72 8.78 1.66 -13.93
C SER A 72 7.31 1.98 -13.64
N VAL A 73 6.45 1.83 -14.63
CA VAL A 73 5.00 2.00 -14.46
C VAL A 73 4.43 0.82 -13.68
N ILE A 74 3.63 1.08 -12.65
CA ILE A 74 2.85 0.02 -11.99
C ILE A 74 1.73 -0.41 -12.94
N PRO A 75 1.59 -1.71 -13.25
CA PRO A 75 0.49 -2.23 -14.04
C PRO A 75 -0.86 -1.81 -13.48
N LYS A 76 -1.75 -1.30 -14.33
CA LYS A 76 -3.03 -0.69 -13.94
C LYS A 76 -3.89 -1.62 -13.07
N ASP A 77 -4.00 -2.89 -13.44
CA ASP A 77 -4.84 -3.86 -12.74
C ASP A 77 -4.27 -4.20 -11.36
N PHE A 78 -2.94 -4.32 -11.26
CA PHE A 78 -2.27 -4.53 -9.99
C PHE A 78 -2.44 -3.32 -9.07
N LYS A 79 -2.22 -2.10 -9.59
CA LYS A 79 -2.50 -0.85 -8.87
C LYS A 79 -3.93 -0.82 -8.35
N TRP A 80 -4.91 -1.09 -9.21
CA TRP A 80 -6.32 -1.06 -8.83
C TRP A 80 -6.65 -2.09 -7.73
N CYS A 81 -6.10 -3.30 -7.81
CA CYS A 81 -6.26 -4.32 -6.77
C CYS A 81 -5.73 -3.83 -5.41
N LEU A 82 -4.52 -3.25 -5.39
CA LEU A 82 -3.96 -2.67 -4.17
C LEU A 82 -4.88 -1.57 -3.61
N GLU A 83 -5.27 -0.62 -4.46
CA GLU A 83 -6.10 0.51 -4.04
C GLU A 83 -7.45 0.07 -3.49
N GLN A 84 -8.07 -0.96 -4.08
CA GLN A 84 -9.31 -1.54 -3.57
C GLN A 84 -9.17 -2.17 -2.18
N GLU A 85 -8.06 -2.87 -1.92
CA GLU A 85 -7.86 -3.50 -0.62
C GLU A 85 -7.64 -2.46 0.49
N PHE A 86 -6.94 -1.37 0.18
CA PHE A 86 -6.81 -0.23 1.09
C PHE A 86 -8.13 0.51 1.31
N TRP A 87 -8.94 0.71 0.27
CA TRP A 87 -10.26 1.35 0.39
C TRP A 87 -11.21 0.61 1.34
N LYS A 88 -11.06 -0.71 1.48
CA LYS A 88 -11.86 -1.55 2.39
C LYS A 88 -11.33 -1.57 3.83
N MET A 89 -10.23 -0.89 4.14
CA MET A 89 -9.69 -0.88 5.49
C MET A 89 -10.55 -0.06 6.45
N ASP A 90 -10.55 -0.51 7.70
CA ASP A 90 -11.19 0.20 8.79
C ASP A 90 -10.22 0.32 9.97
N PHE A 91 -9.96 1.56 10.35
CA PHE A 91 -9.09 1.95 11.47
C PHE A 91 -9.90 2.41 12.69
N SER A 92 -11.22 2.19 12.71
CA SER A 92 -12.12 2.65 13.78
C SER A 92 -11.69 2.19 15.17
N ALA A 93 -11.11 0.99 15.28
CA ALA A 93 -10.57 0.45 16.52
C ALA A 93 -9.40 1.25 17.12
N LEU A 94 -8.72 2.10 16.34
CA LEU A 94 -7.61 2.93 16.79
C LEU A 94 -8.05 4.24 17.45
N GLN A 95 -9.36 4.54 17.47
CA GLN A 95 -9.95 5.72 18.13
C GLN A 95 -9.22 7.01 17.76
N LEU A 96 -9.22 7.32 16.46
CA LEU A 96 -8.55 8.48 15.90
C LEU A 96 -9.25 9.77 16.35
N ASP A 97 -8.46 10.78 16.69
CA ASP A 97 -8.90 12.08 17.19
C ASP A 97 -9.00 13.15 16.07
N HIS A 98 -8.39 12.90 14.92
CA HIS A 98 -8.45 13.75 13.73
C HIS A 98 -8.27 12.90 12.46
N ASP A 99 -8.35 13.56 11.30
CA ASP A 99 -8.05 12.95 10.01
C ASP A 99 -6.53 12.81 9.84
N TYR A 100 -6.07 11.66 9.35
CA TYR A 100 -4.66 11.36 9.12
C TYR A 100 -4.38 11.19 7.64
N GLN A 101 -3.21 11.62 7.21
CA GLN A 101 -2.65 11.31 5.90
C GLN A 101 -1.36 10.53 6.13
N ILE A 102 -1.33 9.27 5.70
CA ILE A 102 -0.15 8.40 5.85
C ILE A 102 0.37 7.99 4.48
N VAL A 103 1.69 7.90 4.38
CA VAL A 103 2.41 7.43 3.19
C VAL A 103 3.29 6.28 3.63
N PHE A 104 3.35 5.20 2.84
CA PHE A 104 4.26 4.10 3.13
C PHE A 104 4.68 3.35 1.86
N PRO A 105 5.93 2.84 1.83
CA PRO A 105 6.38 1.99 0.74
C PRO A 105 5.89 0.56 0.92
N LEU A 106 5.62 -0.10 -0.20
CA LEU A 106 5.48 -1.55 -0.31
C LEU A 106 6.46 -2.08 -1.36
N ASN A 107 6.99 -3.27 -1.11
CA ASN A 107 7.87 -3.97 -2.04
C ASN A 107 7.30 -5.36 -2.29
N PHE A 108 7.08 -5.67 -3.55
CA PHE A 108 6.63 -6.98 -4.02
C PHE A 108 7.75 -7.59 -4.83
N ASN A 109 8.20 -8.77 -4.42
CA ASN A 109 9.32 -9.44 -5.05
C ASN A 109 8.99 -10.91 -5.30
N SER A 110 9.22 -11.37 -6.53
CA SER A 110 9.14 -12.78 -6.93
C SER A 110 10.46 -13.31 -7.50
N ILE A 111 11.51 -12.49 -7.49
CA ILE A 111 12.86 -12.91 -7.88
C ILE A 111 13.36 -13.90 -6.82
N SER A 112 13.50 -15.17 -7.21
CA SER A 112 14.11 -16.19 -6.38
C SER A 112 15.60 -15.89 -6.26
N LYS A 113 16.11 -15.72 -5.04
CA LYS A 113 17.56 -15.75 -4.80
C LYS A 113 17.98 -17.21 -4.86
N ASN A 114 18.69 -17.58 -5.92
CA ASN A 114 19.47 -18.82 -5.95
C ASN A 114 20.61 -18.77 -4.93
#